data_AF-A0A836T3V7-F1
#
_entry.id   AF-A0A836T3V7-F1
#
_cell.length_a   1.000
_cell.length_b   1.000
_cell.length_c   1.000
_cell.angle_alpha   90.00
_cell.angle_beta   90.00
_cell.angle_gamma   90.00
#
_symmetry.space_group_name_H-M   'P 1'
#
loop_
_entity.id
_entity.type
_entity.pdbx_description
1 polymer ?
#
loop_
_entity_poly.entity_id
_entity_poly.type
_entity_poly.pdbx_seq_one_letter_code
_entity_poly.pdbx_strand_id
1 'polypeptide(L)' 'MIIIDEERIFKEIEEKKPASISLNGPDGILPQVQATAVKISKKFGIPAYVLADTTWGTCDLNSLGSKVL' A
#
# COMPACT_ATOMS: atom_id res chain seq x y z
N MET A 1 1.64 -0.58 -19.68
CA MET A 1 0.65 -0.82 -18.59
C MET A 1 1.43 -0.94 -17.30
N ILE A 2 1.08 -0.17 -16.27
CA ILE A 2 1.75 -0.25 -14.96
C ILE A 2 1.21 -1.49 -14.23
N ILE A 3 2.11 -2.24 -13.58
CA ILE A 3 1.80 -3.48 -12.86
C ILE A 3 2.39 -3.34 -11.45
N ILE A 4 1.58 -3.60 -10.43
CA ILE A 4 2.02 -3.65 -9.03
C ILE A 4 2.64 -5.04 -8.77
N ASP A 5 3.87 -5.06 -8.27
CA ASP A 5 4.58 -6.28 -7.89
C ASP A 5 4.08 -6.80 -6.53
N GLU A 6 2.95 -7.50 -6.56
CA GLU A 6 2.34 -8.07 -5.35
C GLU A 6 3.19 -9.17 -4.72
N GLU A 7 3.97 -9.92 -5.51
CA GLU A 7 4.84 -10.99 -4.99
C GLU A 7 5.91 -10.42 -4.07
N ARG A 8 6.58 -9.35 -4.49
CA ARG A 8 7.56 -8.66 -3.66
C ARG A 8 6.93 -8.04 -2.42
N ILE A 9 5.77 -7.41 -2.55
CA ILE A 9 5.05 -6.83 -1.39
C ILE A 9 4.73 -7.93 -0.38
N PHE A 10 4.21 -9.07 -0.81
CA PHE A 10 3.86 -10.17 0.08
C PHE A 10 5.08 -10.75 0.79
N LYS A 11 6.20 -10.89 0.09
CA LYS A 11 7.47 -11.32 0.69
C LYS A 11 7.91 -10.38 1.81
N GLU A 12 7.88 -9.07 1.58
CA GLU A 12 8.24 -8.06 2.60
C GLU A 12 7.34 -8.12 3.83
N ILE A 13 6.04 -8.39 3.64
CA ILE A 13 5.08 -8.54 4.74
C ILE A 13 5.35 -9.81 5.55
N GLU A 14 5.64 -10.93 4.88
CA GLU A 14 5.97 -12.21 5.53
C GLU A 14 7.27 -12.13 6.35
N GLU A 15 8.27 -11.40 5.84
CA GLU A 15 9.55 -11.18 6.50
C GLU A 15 9.44 -10.21 7.70
N LYS A 16 8.74 -9.07 7.53
CA LYS A 16 8.68 -8.00 8.55
C LYS A 16 7.55 -8.17 9.56
N LYS A 17 6.49 -8.92 9.21
CA LYS A 17 5.29 -9.15 10.03
C LYS A 17 4.71 -7.88 10.66
N PRO A 18 4.38 -6.86 9.86
CA PRO A 18 3.84 -5.60 10.39
C PRO A 18 2.44 -5.80 10.99
N ALA A 19 2.06 -4.93 11.94
CA ALA A 19 0.72 -4.92 12.54
C ALA A 19 -0.34 -4.30 11.62
N SER A 20 0.05 -3.34 10.78
CA SER A 20 -0.77 -2.66 9.77
C SER A 20 0.11 -2.18 8.61
N ILE A 21 -0.51 -1.86 7.48
CA ILE A 21 0.18 -1.38 6.28
C ILE A 21 -0.55 -0.16 5.72
N SER A 22 0.21 0.82 5.25
CA SER A 22 -0.28 1.92 4.44
C SER A 22 0.24 1.78 3.00
N LEU A 23 -0.59 2.13 2.03
CA LEU A 23 -0.26 2.10 0.61
C LEU A 23 -0.53 3.49 0.03
N ASN A 24 0.44 4.01 -0.71
CA ASN A 24 0.36 5.30 -1.36
C ASN A 24 0.73 5.15 -2.83
N GLY A 25 0.02 5.84 -3.72
CA GLY A 25 0.28 5.76 -5.15
C GLY A 25 -0.44 6.86 -5.94
N PRO A 26 0.03 7.19 -7.16
CA PRO A 26 -0.58 8.21 -8.00
C PRO A 26 -2.02 7.87 -8.39
N ASP A 27 -2.84 8.90 -8.62
CA ASP A 27 -4.26 8.79 -8.95
C ASP A 27 -4.54 7.84 -10.13
N GLY A 28 -3.66 7.84 -11.14
CA GLY A 28 -3.79 6.99 -12.33
C GLY A 28 -3.73 5.48 -12.06
N ILE A 29 -3.25 5.05 -10.89
CA ILE A 29 -3.20 3.63 -10.47
C ILE A 29 -3.97 3.36 -9.18
N LEU A 30 -4.67 4.34 -8.62
CA LEU A 30 -5.36 4.22 -7.33
C LEU A 30 -6.33 3.02 -7.25
N PRO A 31 -7.10 2.66 -8.31
CA PRO A 31 -7.92 1.45 -8.28
C PRO A 31 -7.12 0.16 -8.12
N GLN A 32 -5.92 0.09 -8.70
CA GLN A 32 -5.03 -1.07 -8.57
C GLN A 32 -4.44 -1.14 -7.16
N VAL A 33 -4.03 0.00 -6.60
CA VAL A 33 -3.55 0.10 -5.21
C VAL A 33 -4.63 -0.37 -4.23
N GLN A 34 -5.88 0.04 -4.44
CA GLN A 34 -7.01 -0.40 -3.62
C GLN A 34 -7.27 -1.91 -3.75
N ALA A 35 -7.18 -2.48 -4.96
CA ALA A 35 -7.31 -3.91 -5.15
C ALA A 35 -6.20 -4.69 -4.40
N THR A 36 -4.96 -4.21 -4.45
CA THR A 36 -3.85 -4.80 -3.70
C THR A 36 -4.05 -4.68 -2.18
N ALA A 37 -4.56 -3.55 -1.69
CA ALA A 37 -4.91 -3.37 -0.26
C ALA A 37 -5.90 -4.43 0.23
N VAL A 38 -6.96 -4.67 -0.55
CA VAL A 38 -7.99 -5.70 -0.23
C VAL A 38 -7.37 -7.09 -0.20
N LYS A 39 -6.47 -7.42 -1.15
CA LYS A 39 -5.78 -8.72 -1.17
C LYS A 39 -4.86 -8.90 0.04
N ILE A 40 -4.09 -7.87 0.38
CA ILE A 40 -3.21 -7.88 1.57
C ILE A 40 -4.04 -8.15 2.82
N SER A 41 -5.11 -7.38 3.01
CA SER A 41 -5.95 -7.51 4.20
C SER A 41 -6.60 -8.90 4.31
N LYS A 42 -7.09 -9.45 3.19
CA LYS A 42 -7.62 -10.83 3.14
C LYS A 42 -6.57 -11.90 3.38
N LYS A 43 -5.36 -11.75 2.84
CA LYS A 43 -4.29 -12.77 2.91
C LYS A 43 -3.64 -12.81 4.29
N PHE A 44 -3.35 -11.64 4.88
CA PHE A 44 -2.56 -11.53 6.10
C PHE A 44 -3.40 -11.24 7.35
N GLY A 45 -4.68 -10.91 7.20
CA GLY A 45 -5.57 -10.58 8.33
C GLY A 45 -5.20 -9.28 9.05
N ILE A 46 -4.40 -8.41 8.41
CA ILE A 46 -3.99 -7.11 8.96
C ILE A 46 -4.69 -5.95 8.23
N PRO A 47 -4.83 -4.78 8.87
CA PRO A 47 -5.34 -3.60 8.21
C PRO A 47 -4.40 -3.14 7.08
N ALA A 48 -4.96 -2.86 5.92
CA ALA A 48 -4.25 -2.25 4.78
C ALA A 48 -4.99 -0.98 4.37
N TYR A 49 -4.37 0.17 4.63
CA TYR A 49 -4.94 1.49 4.39
C TYR A 49 -4.43 2.06 3.07
N VAL A 50 -5.30 2.70 2.30
CA VAL A 50 -4.90 3.44 1.10
C VAL A 50 -4.87 4.93 1.44
N LEU A 51 -3.69 5.54 1.33
CA LEU A 51 -3.50 6.99 1.42
C LEU A 51 -3.92 7.60 0.09
N ALA A 52 -5.15 8.09 0.04
CA ALA A 52 -5.80 8.59 -1.18
C ALA A 52 -5.51 10.07 -1.48
N ASP A 53 -4.60 10.71 -0.73
CA ASP A 53 -4.11 12.04 -1.09
C ASP A 53 -3.37 11.98 -2.42
N THR A 54 -3.59 12.99 -3.27
CA THR A 54 -2.91 13.09 -4.56
C THR A 54 -1.40 13.05 -4.34
N THR A 55 -0.73 12.15 -5.07
CA THR A 55 0.72 11.93 -4.94
C THR A 55 1.39 12.18 -6.29
N TRP A 56 2.29 13.16 -6.32
CA TRP A 56 2.98 13.59 -7.55
C TRP A 56 4.27 12.83 -7.85
N GLY A 57 4.78 12.07 -6.88
CA GLY A 57 5.98 11.27 -7.02
C GLY A 57 6.61 10.92 -5.69
N THR A 58 7.85 10.44 -5.72
CA THR A 58 8.59 10.01 -4.52
C THR A 58 8.99 11.18 -3.60
N CYS A 59 8.96 12.42 -4.08
CA CYS A 59 9.14 13.60 -3.22
C CYS A 59 7.91 13.90 -2.35
N ASP A 60 6.77 13.28 -2.66
CA ASP A 60 5.46 13.53 -2.05
C ASP A 60 4.96 12.30 -1.27
N LEU A 61 5.88 11.63 -0.58
CA LEU A 61 5.56 10.45 0.22
C LEU A 61 4.79 10.85 1.49
N ASN A 62 3.58 10.32 1.67
CA ASN A 62 2.77 10.59 2.86
C ASN A 62 3.22 9.76 4.09
N SER A 63 4.42 10.08 4.58
CA SER A 63 5.04 9.45 5.75
C SER A 63 4.33 9.81 7.05
N LEU A 64 3.65 10.96 7.10
CA LEU A 64 2.90 11.40 8.28
C LEU A 64 1.63 10.56 8.46
N GLY A 65 0.84 10.40 7.37
CA GLY A 65 -0.31 9.51 7.35
C GLY A 65 0.07 8.07 7.71
N SER A 66 1.22 7.59 7.21
CA SER A 66 1.69 6.25 7.56
C SER A 66 2.12 6.06 9.01
N LYS A 67 2.47 7.12 9.76
CA LYS A 67 2.90 7.01 11.16
C LYS A 67 1.75 6.90 12.16
N VAL A 68 0.55 7.31 11.75
CA VAL A 68 -0.65 7.38 12.61
C VAL A 68 -1.63 6.24 12.35
N LEU A 69 -1.32 5.35 11.42
CA LEU A 69 -2.08 4.17 10.99
C LEU A 69 -1.33 2.89 11.35
#